data_AF-A0A2W6A2A4-F1
#
_entry.id   AF-A0A2W6A2A4-F1
#
_cell.length_a   1.000
_cell.length_b   1.000
_cell.length_c   1.000
_cell.angle_alpha   90.00
_cell.angle_beta   90.00
_cell.angle_gamma   90.00
#
_symmetry.space_group_name_H-M   'P 1'
#
loop_
_entity.id
_entity.type
_entity.pdbx_description
1 polymer ?
#
loop_
_entity_poly.entity_id
_entity_poly.type
_entity_poly.pdbx_seq_one_letter_code
_entity_poly.pdbx_strand_id
1 'polypeptide(L)'
;MTRTQKITPCLWFDRNAEEAVRHYISIFKNSRIVSVSRYGEVGRLPQGTALAVIFELEGKRFKALNGGPHYKKFTEAISKSVSCGTQTELDGFWEKTSSNFNQNRRIVLRWTPELKP
;
A
#
# COMPACT_ATOMS: atom_id res chain seq x y z
N MET A 1 16.48 -6.97 -16.38
CA MET A 1 16.42 -7.70 -15.09
C MET A 1 15.75 -6.80 -14.05
N THR A 2 14.62 -7.21 -13.47
CA THR A 2 14.00 -6.47 -12.36
C THR A 2 14.95 -6.50 -11.17
N ARG A 3 15.49 -5.35 -10.79
CA ARG A 3 16.40 -5.22 -9.65
C ARG A 3 15.64 -5.56 -8.37
N THR A 4 15.99 -6.68 -7.74
CA THR A 4 15.39 -7.09 -6.46
C THR A 4 15.57 -5.98 -5.43
N GLN A 5 14.47 -5.50 -4.86
CA GLN A 5 14.47 -4.42 -3.89
C GLN A 5 15.11 -4.91 -2.58
N LYS A 6 16.30 -4.38 -2.22
CA LYS A 6 17.05 -4.79 -1.02
C LYS A 6 16.36 -4.37 0.29
N ILE A 7 15.64 -3.25 0.29
CA ILE A 7 14.96 -2.69 1.47
C ILE A 7 13.47 -2.59 1.17
N THR A 8 12.63 -3.25 1.97
CA THR A 8 11.17 -3.23 1.78
C THR A 8 10.50 -2.52 2.94
N PRO A 9 9.80 -1.38 2.70
CA PRO A 9 9.05 -0.71 3.74
C PRO A 9 7.97 -1.63 4.30
N CYS A 10 7.86 -1.68 5.63
CA CYS A 10 6.85 -2.47 6.33
C CYS A 10 5.79 -1.53 6.94
N LEU A 11 4.54 -1.74 6.55
CA LEU A 11 3.36 -1.05 7.01
C LEU A 11 2.69 -1.89 8.10
N TRP A 12 2.53 -1.33 9.29
CA TRP A 12 1.95 -2.01 10.44
C TRP A 12 0.43 -1.81 10.49
N PHE A 13 -0.30 -2.92 10.61
CA PHE A 13 -1.75 -2.96 10.77
C PHE A 13 -2.12 -3.73 12.02
N ASP A 14 -3.32 -3.48 12.54
CA ASP A 14 -3.86 -4.25 13.65
C ASP A 14 -4.24 -5.66 13.16
N ARG A 15 -5.27 -5.74 12.30
CA ARG A 15 -5.80 -7.03 11.77
C ARG A 15 -6.22 -6.98 10.29
N ASN A 16 -6.21 -5.81 9.67
CA ASN A 16 -6.78 -5.57 8.35
C ASN A 16 -5.75 -5.35 7.24
N ALA A 17 -4.53 -5.89 7.37
CA ALA A 17 -3.48 -5.75 6.36
C ALA A 17 -3.92 -6.20 4.95
N GLU A 18 -4.60 -7.34 4.82
CA GLU A 18 -5.03 -7.86 3.52
C GLU A 18 -6.11 -6.99 2.86
N GLU A 19 -7.07 -6.49 3.63
CA GLU A 19 -8.08 -5.54 3.17
C GLU A 19 -7.45 -4.22 2.71
N ALA A 20 -6.55 -3.66 3.53
CA ALA A 20 -5.84 -2.44 3.19
C ALA A 20 -4.99 -2.59 1.92
N VAL A 21 -4.36 -3.74 1.72
CA VAL A 21 -3.61 -4.03 0.49
C VAL A 21 -4.53 -4.14 -0.72
N ARG A 22 -5.68 -4.80 -0.60
CA ARG A 22 -6.69 -4.87 -1.68
C ARG A 22 -7.16 -3.48 -2.10
N HIS A 23 -7.33 -2.59 -1.13
CA HIS A 23 -7.66 -1.19 -1.39
C HIS A 23 -6.51 -0.45 -2.09
N TYR A 24 -5.26 -0.64 -1.66
CA TYR A 24 -4.13 0.00 -2.35
C TYR A 24 -4.00 -0.45 -3.81
N ILE A 25 -4.12 -1.76 -4.09
CA ILE A 25 -3.98 -2.25 -5.47
C ILE A 25 -5.17 -1.86 -6.37
N SER A 26 -6.35 -1.53 -5.81
CA SER A 26 -7.45 -0.99 -6.63
C SER A 26 -7.21 0.46 -7.08
N ILE A 27 -6.32 1.19 -6.40
CA ILE A 27 -5.97 2.57 -6.73
C ILE A 27 -5.00 2.61 -7.91
N PHE A 28 -3.91 1.84 -7.82
CA PHE A 28 -2.78 1.86 -8.75
C PHE A 28 -2.95 0.87 -9.91
N LYS A 29 -2.64 1.30 -11.14
CA LYS A 29 -2.80 0.47 -12.34
C LYS A 29 -1.80 -0.68 -12.38
N ASN A 30 -0.53 -0.40 -12.09
CA ASN A 30 0.51 -1.42 -12.09
C ASN A 30 0.74 -1.91 -10.66
N SER A 31 -0.18 -2.72 -10.16
CA SER A 31 -0.15 -3.20 -8.80
C SER A 31 -0.60 -4.65 -8.67
N ARG A 32 -0.11 -5.34 -7.65
CA ARG A 32 -0.46 -6.74 -7.37
C ARG A 32 -0.08 -7.17 -5.96
N ILE A 33 -0.77 -8.21 -5.48
CA ILE A 33 -0.28 -9.01 -4.36
C ILE A 33 0.79 -9.95 -4.89
N VAL A 34 1.93 -9.99 -4.22
CA VAL A 34 3.06 -10.88 -4.54
C VAL A 34 2.96 -12.16 -3.73
N SER A 35 2.68 -12.05 -2.43
CA SER A 35 2.49 -13.21 -1.56
C SER A 35 1.70 -12.85 -0.30
N VAL A 36 1.01 -13.86 0.27
CA VAL A 36 0.33 -13.75 1.55
C VAL A 36 0.82 -14.87 2.46
N SER A 37 1.40 -14.49 3.60
CA SER A 37 1.70 -15.40 4.69
C SER A 37 0.53 -15.38 5.67
N ARG A 38 0.09 -16.56 6.12
CA ARG A 38 -1.09 -16.74 6.97
C ARG A 38 -0.69 -17.30 8.34
N TYR A 39 -1.46 -16.96 9.36
CA TYR A 39 -1.32 -17.57 10.68
C TYR A 39 -1.64 -19.07 10.62
N GLY A 40 -0.79 -19.87 11.26
CA GLY A 40 -1.06 -21.28 11.56
C GLY A 40 -1.90 -21.46 12.82
N GLU A 41 -2.03 -22.70 13.28
CA GLU A 41 -2.90 -23.08 14.42
C GLU A 41 -2.52 -22.40 15.74
N VAL A 42 -1.23 -22.15 15.97
CA VAL A 42 -0.71 -21.53 17.22
C VAL A 42 -0.57 -20.00 17.08
N GLY A 43 -1.30 -19.40 16.16
CA GLY A 43 -1.22 -17.98 15.82
C GLY A 43 -1.92 -17.05 16.82
N ARG A 44 -1.54 -15.76 16.80
CA ARG A 44 -2.21 -14.71 17.60
C ARG A 44 -3.60 -14.34 17.07
N LEU A 45 -3.85 -14.60 15.79
CA LEU A 45 -5.14 -14.42 15.12
C LEU A 45 -5.61 -15.79 14.60
N PRO A 46 -6.91 -15.95 14.28
CA PRO A 46 -7.45 -17.20 13.79
C PRO A 46 -6.64 -17.75 12.60
N GLN A 47 -6.53 -19.08 12.54
CA GLN A 47 -5.86 -19.78 11.44
C GLN A 47 -6.39 -19.31 10.08
N GLY A 48 -5.49 -19.12 9.12
CA GLY A 48 -5.84 -18.61 7.78
C GLY A 48 -5.93 -17.08 7.68
N THR A 49 -5.98 -16.35 8.80
CA THR A 49 -5.86 -14.89 8.77
C THR A 49 -4.50 -14.47 8.22
N ALA A 50 -4.43 -13.41 7.43
CA ALA A 50 -3.14 -12.89 6.96
C ALA A 50 -2.26 -12.46 8.15
N LEU A 51 -1.05 -13.00 8.22
CA LEU A 51 0.02 -12.50 9.08
C LEU A 51 0.71 -11.34 8.37
N ALA A 52 1.17 -11.57 7.14
CA ALA A 52 1.86 -10.56 6.34
C ALA A 52 1.49 -10.69 4.87
N VAL A 53 1.44 -9.55 4.18
CA VAL A 53 1.17 -9.45 2.74
C VAL A 53 2.33 -8.71 2.08
N ILE A 54 2.96 -9.33 1.09
CA ILE A 54 3.89 -8.64 0.21
C ILE A 54 3.11 -8.21 -1.02
N PHE A 55 3.21 -6.94 -1.38
CA PHE A 55 2.51 -6.36 -2.52
C PHE A 55 3.40 -5.34 -3.24
N GLU A 56 3.03 -5.04 -4.47
CA GLU A 56 3.77 -4.15 -5.36
C GLU A 56 2.82 -3.05 -5.86
N LEU A 57 3.28 -1.80 -5.79
CA LEU A 57 2.60 -0.62 -6.34
C LEU A 57 3.59 0.10 -7.25
N GLU A 58 3.25 0.26 -8.53
CA GLU A 58 4.07 0.96 -9.53
C GLU A 58 5.54 0.46 -9.53
N GLY A 59 5.72 -0.87 -9.44
CA GLY A 59 7.02 -1.53 -9.40
C GLY A 59 7.79 -1.40 -8.08
N LYS A 60 7.20 -0.83 -7.02
CA LYS A 60 7.79 -0.75 -5.67
C LYS A 60 7.16 -1.77 -4.74
N ARG A 61 7.98 -2.57 -4.06
CA ARG A 61 7.49 -3.57 -3.10
C ARG A 61 7.30 -2.99 -1.72
N PHE A 62 6.24 -3.43 -1.06
CA PHE A 62 5.88 -3.13 0.31
C PHE A 62 5.49 -4.41 1.04
N LYS A 63 5.64 -4.38 2.37
CA LYS A 63 5.10 -5.40 3.27
C LYS A 63 4.01 -4.77 4.10
N ALA A 64 2.85 -5.41 4.22
CA ALA A 64 1.84 -5.12 5.23
C ALA A 64 1.89 -6.23 6.28
N LEU A 65 1.89 -5.88 7.56
CA LEU A 65 1.99 -6.84 8.66
C LEU A 65 0.82 -6.61 9.63
N ASN A 66 0.05 -7.66 9.91
CA ASN A 66 -0.88 -7.68 11.02
C ASN A 66 -0.09 -7.96 12.30
N GLY A 67 0.21 -6.92 13.04
CA GLY A 67 1.00 -7.01 14.26
C GLY A 67 0.21 -6.73 15.54
N GLY A 68 -1.09 -6.42 15.43
CA GLY A 68 -1.94 -6.09 16.56
C GLY A 68 -1.92 -4.60 16.95
N PRO A 69 -2.69 -4.20 17.97
CA PRO A 69 -2.99 -2.80 18.28
C PRO A 69 -1.87 -2.09 19.06
N HIS A 70 -0.65 -2.62 19.03
CA HIS A 70 0.48 -2.13 19.84
C HIS A 70 0.98 -0.75 19.41
N TYR A 71 0.85 -0.41 18.13
CA TYR A 71 1.24 0.89 17.60
C TYR A 71 0.01 1.71 17.20
N LYS A 72 0.07 3.01 17.49
CA LYS A 72 -0.95 3.97 17.09
C LYS A 72 -1.07 4.00 15.55
N LYS A 73 -2.23 4.46 15.06
CA LYS A 73 -2.53 4.60 13.63
C LYS A 73 -1.40 5.34 12.89
N PHE A 74 -1.23 5.05 11.60
CA PHE A 74 -0.27 5.74 10.74
C PHE A 74 -0.32 7.27 10.92
N THR A 75 0.86 7.88 11.02
CA THR A 75 1.06 9.33 11.01
C THR A 75 1.52 9.80 9.63
N GLU A 76 1.58 11.11 9.42
CA GLU A 76 2.09 11.79 8.22
C GLU A 76 3.57 11.49 7.96
N ALA A 77 4.28 10.97 8.96
CA ALA A 77 5.71 10.66 8.89
C ALA A 77 6.05 9.66 7.77
N ILE A 78 5.09 8.82 7.36
CA ILE A 78 5.22 7.95 6.20
C ILE A 78 4.12 8.29 5.19
N SER A 79 4.53 8.78 4.02
CA SER A 79 3.65 9.06 2.89
C SER A 79 4.21 8.48 1.59
N LYS A 80 3.34 8.27 0.61
CA LYS A 80 3.71 7.78 -0.72
C LYS A 80 3.51 8.91 -1.71
N SER A 81 4.58 9.42 -2.31
CA SER A 81 4.50 10.44 -3.35
C SER A 81 4.42 9.79 -4.72
N VAL A 82 3.42 10.17 -5.52
CA VAL A 82 3.20 9.62 -6.87
C VAL A 82 3.31 10.74 -7.87
N SER A 83 4.24 10.61 -8.82
CA SER A 83 4.37 11.52 -9.96
C SER A 83 3.37 11.14 -11.04
N CYS A 84 2.52 12.09 -11.42
CA CYS A 84 1.55 11.91 -12.51
C CYS A 84 2.05 12.63 -13.77
N GLY A 85 2.00 11.96 -14.91
CA GLY A 85 2.45 12.49 -16.20
C GLY A 85 1.37 13.27 -16.95
N THR A 86 0.10 13.17 -16.55
CA THR A 86 -1.03 13.86 -17.18
C THR A 86 -2.05 14.35 -16.15
N GLN A 87 -2.83 15.37 -16.49
CA GLN A 87 -3.94 15.85 -15.65
C GLN A 87 -4.99 14.74 -15.45
N THR A 88 -5.33 13.97 -16.49
CA THR A 88 -6.28 12.85 -16.38
C THR A 88 -5.83 11.77 -15.40
N GLU A 89 -4.53 11.49 -15.34
CA GLU A 89 -3.97 10.57 -14.35
C GLU A 89 -4.11 11.13 -12.93
N LEU A 90 -3.81 12.42 -12.75
CA LEU A 90 -3.99 13.11 -11.48
C LEU A 90 -5.46 13.05 -11.02
N ASP A 91 -6.39 13.38 -11.90
CA ASP A 91 -7.83 13.42 -11.62
C ASP A 91 -8.33 12.02 -11.23
N GLY A 92 -7.93 10.99 -11.98
CA GLY A 92 -8.30 9.61 -11.66
C GLY A 92 -7.77 9.13 -10.30
N PHE A 93 -6.54 9.53 -9.93
CA PHE A 93 -6.04 9.27 -8.58
C PHE A 93 -6.81 10.09 -7.54
N TRP A 94 -7.12 11.35 -7.82
CA TRP A 94 -7.86 12.24 -6.93
C TRP A 94 -9.24 11.68 -6.61
N GLU A 95 -10.02 11.24 -7.60
CA GLU A 95 -11.34 10.63 -7.41
C GLU A 95 -11.29 9.37 -6.53
N LYS A 96 -10.34 8.47 -6.82
CA LYS A 96 -10.15 7.23 -6.06
C LYS A 96 -9.68 7.48 -4.63
N THR A 97 -8.89 8.54 -4.42
CA THR A 97 -8.31 8.86 -3.10
C THR A 97 -9.21 9.75 -2.24
N SER A 98 -9.98 10.65 -2.85
CA SER A 98 -10.92 11.55 -2.16
C SER A 98 -12.13 10.80 -1.62
N SER A 99 -12.64 9.80 -2.35
CA SER A 99 -13.82 9.02 -1.96
C SER A 99 -13.64 8.20 -0.67
N ASN A 100 -12.40 7.95 -0.23
CA ASN A 100 -12.09 7.13 0.95
C ASN A 100 -10.91 7.68 1.78
N PHE A 101 -10.90 9.00 2.03
CA PHE A 101 -9.80 9.70 2.73
C PHE A 101 -9.36 9.03 4.06
N ASN A 102 -10.31 8.43 4.80
CA ASN A 102 -10.04 7.75 6.08
C ASN A 102 -9.33 6.39 5.97
N GLN A 103 -9.39 5.72 4.80
CA GLN A 103 -8.64 4.49 4.51
C GLN A 103 -7.38 4.75 3.66
N ASN A 104 -7.34 5.89 2.95
CA ASN A 104 -6.27 6.30 2.04
C ASN A 104 -5.00 6.85 2.71
N ARG A 105 -4.76 6.55 3.99
CA ARG A 105 -3.73 7.18 4.80
C ARG A 105 -2.32 6.82 4.28
N ARG A 106 -1.56 7.60 3.52
CA ARG A 106 -1.69 8.91 2.86
C ARG A 106 -0.89 8.81 1.56
N ILE A 107 -1.59 8.80 0.42
CA ILE A 107 -0.99 8.94 -0.91
C ILE A 107 -0.96 10.44 -1.21
N VAL A 108 0.23 11.00 -1.36
CA VAL A 108 0.44 12.37 -1.79
C VAL A 108 0.59 12.34 -3.30
N LEU A 109 -0.36 12.97 -3.99
CA LEU A 109 -0.31 13.11 -5.44
C LEU A 109 0.52 14.35 -5.75
N ARG A 110 1.53 14.20 -6.60
CA ARG A 110 2.31 15.30 -7.13
C ARG A 110 2.16 15.28 -8.63
N TRP A 111 1.52 16.30 -9.18
CA TRP A 111 1.57 16.55 -10.60
C TRP A 111 2.85 17.32 -10.91
N THR A 112 3.66 16.78 -11.81
CA THR A 112 4.86 17.43 -12.33
C THR A 112 4.64 17.66 -13.82
N PRO A 113 4.22 18.88 -14.24
CA PRO A 113 3.89 19.18 -15.63
C PRO A 113 5.03 18.99 -16.63
N GLU A 114 6.27 18.78 -16.17
CA GLU A 114 7.45 18.80 -17.03
C GLU A 114 8.38 17.62 -16.75
N LEU A 115 8.15 16.52 -17.48
CA LEU A 115 9.19 15.59 -17.94
C LEU A 115 8.73 14.98 -19.28
N LYS A 116 8.61 15.83 -20.31
CA LYS A 116 8.84 15.38 -21.69
C LYS A 116 10.26 15.81 -22.07
N PRO A 117 11.07 14.95 -22.70
CA PRO A 117 12.31 15.39 -23.33
C PRO A 117 12.03 16.41 -24.44
#